data_AF-A0A1L8CS96-F1
#
_entry.id   AF-A0A1L8CS96-F1
#
_cell.length_a   1.000
_cell.length_b   1.000
_cell.length_c   1.000
_cell.angle_alpha   90.00
_cell.angle_beta   90.00
_cell.angle_gamma   90.00
#
_symmetry.space_group_name_H-M   'P 1'
#
loop_
_entity.id
_entity.type
_entity.pdbx_description
1 polymer ?
#
loop_
_entity_poly.entity_id
_entity_poly.type
_entity_poly.pdbx_seq_one_letter_code
_entity_poly.pdbx_strand_id
1 'polypeptide(L)'
;MEREVKIIRRERHDFLNHLQILKGFFQLGKYDKVLEYIDRISHDIRKRQEYFRLFDPKTALILTDLYYLLDSVEATLTISIAKRVQYNKDLGQKVERFVLENWDLLNTSGAKKEVKIIIDDFSKIELLIGDNLLIQGAL
;
A
#
# COMPACT_ATOMS: atom_id res chain seq x y z
N MET A 1 -0.77 -3.57 19.71
CA MET A 1 -1.85 -2.63 20.08
C MET A 1 -1.73 -1.24 19.45
N GLU A 2 -0.68 -0.45 19.67
CA GLU A 2 -0.65 0.94 19.12
C GLU A 2 -0.74 1.01 17.59
N ARG A 3 0.04 0.20 16.86
CA ARG A 3 -0.03 0.10 15.38
C ARG A 3 -1.43 -0.26 14.88
N GLU A 4 -2.07 -1.24 15.51
CA GLU A 4 -3.42 -1.72 15.14
C GLU A 4 -4.44 -0.60 15.32
N VAL A 5 -4.41 0.09 16.46
CA VAL A 5 -5.31 1.22 16.73
C VAL A 5 -5.07 2.36 15.74
N LYS A 6 -3.82 2.66 15.39
CA LYS A 6 -3.47 3.67 14.39
C LYS A 6 -4.04 3.34 13.01
N ILE A 7 -3.89 2.09 12.57
CA ILE A 7 -4.46 1.61 11.30
C ILE A 7 -5.99 1.75 11.31
N ILE A 8 -6.66 1.29 12.37
CA ILE A 8 -8.12 1.40 12.49
C ILE A 8 -8.58 2.87 12.44
N ARG A 9 -7.87 3.79 13.09
CA ARG A 9 -8.19 5.22 13.04
C ARG A 9 -8.07 5.78 11.62
N ARG A 10 -7.04 5.37 10.87
CA ARG A 10 -6.82 5.82 9.49
C ARG A 10 -7.88 5.28 8.54
N GLU A 11 -8.21 3.99 8.63
CA GLU A 11 -9.31 3.39 7.86
C GLU A 11 -10.66 4.09 8.12
N ARG A 12 -10.96 4.43 9.38
CA ARG A 12 -12.16 5.20 9.72
C ARG A 12 -12.14 6.61 9.14
N HIS A 13 -11.00 7.29 9.19
CA HIS A 13 -10.84 8.61 8.60
C HIS A 13 -11.07 8.58 7.09
N ASP A 14 -10.45 7.63 6.38
CA ASP A 14 -10.58 7.47 4.93
C ASP A 14 -12.02 7.13 4.54
N PHE A 15 -12.69 6.26 5.30
CA PHE A 15 -14.11 5.96 5.12
C PHE A 15 -14.99 7.21 5.22
N LEU A 16 -14.79 8.03 6.25
CA LEU A 16 -15.52 9.30 6.40
C LEU A 16 -15.23 10.27 5.24
N ASN A 17 -13.98 10.34 4.78
CA ASN A 17 -13.59 11.15 3.63
C ASN A 17 -14.29 10.68 2.34
N HIS A 18 -14.36 9.36 2.10
CA HIS A 18 -15.10 8.81 0.96
C HIS A 18 -16.59 9.20 1.01
N LEU A 19 -17.23 9.13 2.18
CA LEU A 19 -18.62 9.58 2.34
C LEU A 19 -18.80 11.08 2.06
N GLN A 20 -17.84 11.92 2.50
CA GLN A 20 -17.88 13.36 2.24
C GLN A 20 -17.79 13.66 0.74
N ILE A 21 -16.88 13.00 0.01
CA ILE A 21 -16.73 13.18 -1.44
C ILE A 21 -17.99 12.73 -2.18
N LEU A 22 -18.54 11.56 -1.83
CA LEU A 22 -19.79 11.06 -2.40
C LEU A 22 -20.96 12.02 -2.16
N LYS A 23 -21.10 12.53 -0.92
CA LYS A 23 -22.09 13.54 -0.57
C LYS A 23 -21.91 14.81 -1.41
N GLY A 24 -20.68 15.26 -1.61
CA GLY A 24 -20.36 16.42 -2.44
C GLY A 24 -20.79 16.24 -3.90
N PHE A 25 -20.46 15.11 -4.52
CA PHE A 25 -20.91 14.82 -5.89
C PHE A 25 -22.43 14.73 -6.00
N PHE A 26 -23.07 14.07 -5.02
CA PHE A 26 -24.52 13.94 -4.99
C PHE A 26 -25.22 15.30 -4.88
N GLN A 27 -24.75 16.19 -4.00
CA GLN A 27 -25.29 17.54 -3.83
C GLN A 27 -25.13 18.43 -5.08
N LEU A 28 -24.10 18.17 -5.89
CA LEU A 28 -23.86 18.86 -7.16
C LEU A 28 -24.60 18.22 -8.36
N GLY A 29 -25.39 17.16 -8.14
CA GLY A 29 -26.08 16.43 -9.21
C GLY A 29 -25.16 15.63 -10.13
N LYS A 30 -23.90 15.40 -9.74
CA LYS A 30 -22.88 14.67 -10.52
C LYS A 30 -22.95 13.18 -10.26
N TYR A 31 -24.07 12.55 -10.60
CA TYR A 31 -24.33 11.13 -10.29
C TYR A 31 -23.42 10.16 -11.06
N ASP A 32 -22.98 10.55 -12.25
CA ASP A 32 -21.93 9.87 -13.02
C ASP A 32 -20.64 9.75 -12.19
N LYS A 33 -20.21 10.86 -11.57
CA LYS A 33 -19.01 10.89 -10.72
C LYS A 33 -19.17 10.10 -9.43
N VAL A 34 -20.39 10.00 -8.90
CA VAL A 34 -20.69 9.13 -7.76
C VAL A 34 -20.39 7.67 -8.12
N LEU A 35 -20.92 7.19 -9.26
CA LEU A 35 -20.70 5.81 -9.70
C LEU A 35 -19.21 5.53 -10.00
N GLU A 36 -18.56 6.40 -10.77
CA GLU A 36 -17.13 6.29 -11.06
C GLU A 36 -16.29 6.22 -9.76
N TYR A 37 -16.64 7.05 -8.77
CA TYR A 37 -15.94 7.07 -7.49
C TYR A 37 -16.17 5.79 -6.68
N ILE A 38 -17.41 5.28 -6.63
CA ILE A 38 -17.74 4.02 -5.96
C ILE A 38 -16.96 2.85 -6.57
N ASP A 39 -16.90 2.77 -7.89
CA ASP A 39 -16.16 1.71 -8.59
C ASP A 39 -14.67 1.76 -8.26
N ARG A 40 -14.10 2.97 -8.26
CA ARG A 40 -12.70 3.20 -7.89
C ARG A 40 -12.41 2.77 -6.45
N ILE A 41 -13.16 3.26 -5.45
CA ILE A 41 -12.91 2.90 -4.05
C ILE A 41 -13.14 1.40 -3.81
N SER A 42 -14.12 0.79 -4.49
CA SER A 42 -14.38 -0.64 -4.38
C SER A 42 -13.22 -1.46 -4.93
N HIS A 43 -12.59 -1.02 -6.02
CA HIS A 43 -11.40 -1.63 -6.57
C HIS A 43 -10.21 -1.53 -5.61
N ASP A 44 -9.98 -0.37 -5.02
CA ASP A 44 -8.87 -0.14 -4.10
C ASP A 44 -9.03 -0.93 -2.78
N ILE A 45 -10.28 -1.05 -2.28
CA ILE A 45 -10.59 -1.89 -1.12
C ILE A 45 -10.33 -3.36 -1.46
N ARG A 46 -10.77 -3.85 -2.63
CA ARG A 46 -10.54 -5.25 -3.04
C ARG A 46 -9.06 -5.59 -3.17
N LYS A 47 -8.24 -4.69 -3.72
CA LYS A 47 -6.78 -4.87 -3.77
C LYS A 47 -6.18 -5.01 -2.37
N ARG A 48 -6.62 -4.17 -1.42
CA ARG A 48 -6.13 -4.23 -0.02
C ARG A 48 -6.61 -5.47 0.73
N GLN A 49 -7.84 -5.93 0.46
CA GLN A 49 -8.35 -7.19 1.02
C GLN A 49 -7.49 -8.39 0.61
N GLU A 50 -6.86 -8.34 -0.56
CA GLU A 50 -5.98 -9.41 -1.01
C GLU A 50 -4.79 -9.59 -0.07
N TYR A 51 -4.26 -8.53 0.53
CA TYR A 51 -3.15 -8.61 1.50
C TYR A 51 -3.53 -9.43 2.73
N PHE A 52 -4.72 -9.19 3.27
CA PHE A 52 -5.24 -9.95 4.43
C PHE A 52 -5.59 -11.41 4.09
N ARG A 53 -5.84 -11.71 2.81
CA ARG A 53 -6.08 -13.09 2.35
C ARG A 53 -4.77 -13.85 2.12
N LEU A 54 -3.77 -13.16 1.58
CA LEU A 54 -2.52 -13.77 1.09
C LEU A 54 -1.46 -13.90 2.19
N PHE A 55 -1.46 -12.98 3.15
CA PHE A 55 -0.46 -12.93 4.20
C PHE A 55 -1.07 -13.24 5.57
N ASP A 56 -0.25 -13.80 6.45
CA ASP A 56 -0.55 -13.98 7.85
C ASP A 56 -0.84 -12.62 8.51
N PRO A 57 -1.63 -12.59 9.60
CA PRO A 57 -2.07 -11.34 10.20
C PRO A 57 -0.94 -10.36 10.55
N LYS A 58 0.23 -10.86 10.97
CA LYS A 58 1.37 -10.02 11.34
C LYS A 58 1.97 -9.35 10.10
N THR A 59 2.22 -10.12 9.04
CA THR A 59 2.75 -9.59 7.78
C THR A 59 1.77 -8.63 7.13
N ALA A 60 0.48 -8.99 7.07
CA ALA A 60 -0.56 -8.12 6.53
C ALA A 60 -0.60 -6.76 7.26
N LEU A 61 -0.56 -6.78 8.60
CA LEU A 61 -0.56 -5.57 9.43
C LEU A 61 0.65 -4.66 9.15
N ILE A 62 1.85 -5.24 9.02
CA ILE A 62 3.07 -4.48 8.71
C ILE A 62 2.96 -3.84 7.32
N LEU A 63 2.54 -4.60 6.31
CA LEU A 63 2.38 -4.10 4.95
C LEU A 63 1.32 -2.99 4.86
N THR A 64 0.24 -3.08 5.64
CA THR A 64 -0.77 -2.00 5.73
C THR A 64 -0.19 -0.74 6.37
N ASP A 65 0.60 -0.83 7.44
CA ASP A 65 1.24 0.37 8.03
C ASP A 65 2.25 1.00 7.05
N LEU A 66 3.02 0.17 6.34
CA LEU A 66 3.99 0.65 5.35
C LEU A 66 3.31 1.30 4.14
N TYR A 67 2.22 0.73 3.64
CA TYR A 67 1.39 1.37 2.61
C TYR A 67 1.05 2.80 3.02
N TYR A 68 0.58 2.95 4.25
CA TYR A 68 0.17 4.22 4.83
C TYR A 68 1.32 5.19 5.08
N LEU A 69 2.50 4.68 5.43
CA LEU A 69 3.71 5.46 5.59
C LEU A 69 4.21 5.98 4.23
N LEU A 70 4.26 5.10 3.22
CA LEU A 70 4.71 5.44 1.86
C LEU A 70 3.76 6.46 1.20
N ASP A 71 2.45 6.28 1.36
CA ASP A 71 1.43 7.22 0.87
C ASP A 71 1.65 8.65 1.42
N SER A 72 2.16 8.79 2.65
CA SER A 72 2.45 10.11 3.24
C SER A 72 3.63 10.86 2.61
N VAL A 73 4.45 10.16 1.81
CA VAL A 73 5.61 10.72 1.09
C VAL A 73 5.48 10.56 -0.43
N GLU A 74 4.25 10.39 -0.91
CA GLU A 74 3.91 10.18 -2.33
C GLU A 74 4.65 8.97 -2.96
N ALA A 75 4.94 7.97 -2.13
CA ALA A 75 5.51 6.70 -2.56
C ALA A 75 4.43 5.61 -2.62
N THR A 76 4.58 4.68 -3.54
CA THR A 76 3.62 3.59 -3.75
C THR A 76 4.20 2.25 -3.31
N LEU A 77 3.36 1.39 -2.74
CA LEU A 77 3.70 0.00 -2.44
C LEU A 77 2.99 -0.93 -3.43
N THR A 78 3.77 -1.66 -4.22
CA THR A 78 3.26 -2.64 -5.18
C THR A 78 3.70 -4.03 -4.80
N ILE A 79 2.77 -4.99 -4.81
CA ILE A 79 3.06 -6.39 -4.50
C ILE A 79 2.69 -7.26 -5.70
N SER A 80 3.65 -8.03 -6.20
CA SER A 80 3.49 -8.99 -7.30
C SER A 80 3.80 -10.38 -6.80
N ILE A 81 2.87 -11.33 -6.95
CA ILE A 81 3.02 -12.69 -6.40
C ILE A 81 2.83 -13.71 -7.52
N ALA A 82 3.83 -14.58 -7.69
CA ALA A 82 3.74 -15.73 -8.59
C ALA A 82 2.77 -16.78 -8.03
N LYS A 83 2.01 -17.43 -8.91
CA LYS A 83 1.02 -18.44 -8.50
C LYS A 83 1.71 -19.57 -7.71
N ARG A 84 1.15 -19.93 -6.55
CA ARG A 84 1.54 -21.09 -5.71
C ARG A 84 2.86 -20.97 -4.93
N VAL A 85 3.42 -19.77 -4.79
CA VAL A 85 4.62 -19.54 -3.98
C VAL A 85 4.26 -19.34 -2.51
N GLN A 86 4.98 -20.02 -1.61
CA GLN A 86 4.94 -19.72 -0.18
C GLN A 86 5.93 -18.59 0.11
N TYR A 87 5.47 -17.57 0.83
CA TYR A 87 6.33 -16.47 1.26
C TYR A 87 6.92 -16.76 2.65
N ASN A 88 8.05 -16.12 2.97
CA ASN A 88 8.68 -16.26 4.27
C ASN A 88 7.88 -15.52 5.36
N LYS A 89 7.67 -16.13 6.53
CA LYS A 89 6.95 -15.52 7.66
C LYS A 89 7.61 -14.23 8.18
N ASP A 90 8.88 -14.01 7.88
CA ASP A 90 9.59 -12.77 8.22
C ASP A 90 9.45 -11.66 7.16
N LEU A 91 8.76 -11.92 6.04
CA LEU A 91 8.60 -10.99 4.91
C LEU A 91 8.26 -9.58 5.37
N GLY A 92 7.22 -9.43 6.22
CA GLY A 92 6.82 -8.11 6.72
C GLY A 92 7.96 -7.35 7.40
N GLN A 93 8.78 -8.05 8.20
CA GLN A 93 9.92 -7.45 8.92
C GLN A 93 11.06 -7.08 7.97
N LYS A 94 11.31 -7.90 6.93
CA LYS A 94 12.32 -7.59 5.90
C LYS A 94 11.94 -6.37 5.08
N VAL A 95 10.67 -6.29 4.67
CA VAL A 95 10.14 -5.13 3.91
C VAL A 95 10.20 -3.87 4.78
N GLU A 96 9.75 -3.96 6.03
CA GLU A 96 9.79 -2.84 6.97
C GLU A 96 11.21 -2.32 7.18
N ARG A 97 12.16 -3.24 7.41
CA ARG A 97 13.58 -2.89 7.52
C ARG A 97 14.09 -2.18 6.25
N PHE A 98 13.81 -2.75 5.08
CA PHE A 98 14.21 -2.16 3.81
C PHE A 98 13.64 -0.74 3.62
N VAL A 99 12.36 -0.51 3.95
CA VAL A 99 11.75 0.83 3.84
C VAL A 99 12.41 1.81 4.80
N LEU A 100 12.68 1.41 6.05
CA LEU A 100 13.30 2.27 7.06
C LEU A 100 14.76 2.60 6.73
N GLU A 101 15.53 1.62 6.24
CA GLU A 101 16.92 1.81 5.81
C GLU A 101 17.03 2.76 4.60
N ASN A 102 15.98 2.86 3.79
CA ASN A 102 15.93 3.71 2.59
C ASN A 102 14.99 4.91 2.74
N TRP A 103 14.64 5.29 3.98
CA TRP A 103 13.66 6.34 4.26
C TRP A 103 14.05 7.70 3.68
N ASP A 104 15.33 8.08 3.79
CA ASP A 104 15.82 9.37 3.30
C ASP A 104 15.62 9.52 1.78
N LEU A 105 15.81 8.44 1.03
CA LEU A 105 15.57 8.41 -0.42
C LEU A 105 14.07 8.51 -0.74
N LEU A 106 13.23 7.80 0.02
CA LEU A 106 11.78 7.84 -0.12
C LEU A 106 11.18 9.23 0.20
N ASN A 107 11.82 9.98 1.10
CA ASN A 107 11.39 11.31 1.52
C ASN A 107 11.94 12.45 0.63
N THR A 108 12.67 12.14 -0.44
CA THR A 108 13.16 13.16 -1.39
C THR A 108 12.05 13.76 -2.24
N SER A 109 12.13 15.03 -2.62
CA SER A 109 11.13 15.65 -3.50
C SER A 109 11.41 15.39 -4.98
N GLY A 110 10.37 15.40 -5.82
CA GLY A 110 10.49 15.64 -7.27
C GLY A 110 10.42 14.42 -8.19
N ALA A 111 10.46 13.19 -7.67
CA ALA A 111 10.28 11.99 -8.48
C ALA A 111 9.28 11.02 -7.84
N LYS A 112 8.49 10.35 -8.68
CA LYS A 112 7.61 9.26 -8.26
C LYS A 112 8.46 8.15 -7.63
N LYS A 113 8.09 7.65 -6.45
CA LYS A 113 8.78 6.50 -5.85
C LYS A 113 7.86 5.30 -5.76
N GLU A 114 8.43 4.13 -5.94
CA GLU A 114 7.74 2.86 -5.83
C GLU A 114 8.61 1.86 -5.09
N VAL A 115 8.04 1.25 -4.04
CA VAL A 115 8.59 0.07 -3.39
C VAL A 115 7.83 -1.13 -3.95
N LYS A 116 8.54 -1.98 -4.68
CA LYS A 116 7.97 -3.15 -5.34
C LYS A 116 8.44 -4.42 -4.65
N ILE A 117 7.49 -5.21 -4.17
CA ILE A 117 7.70 -6.52 -3.58
C ILE A 117 7.37 -7.55 -4.65
N ILE A 118 8.33 -8.40 -4.99
CA ILE A 118 8.16 -9.50 -5.94
C ILE A 118 8.33 -10.81 -5.18
N ILE A 119 7.28 -11.60 -5.12
CA ILE A 119 7.25 -12.90 -4.44
C ILE A 119 7.17 -13.98 -5.51
N ASP A 120 8.34 -14.53 -5.84
CA ASP A 120 8.53 -15.66 -6.73
C ASP A 120 9.63 -16.59 -6.15
N ASP A 121 10.18 -17.48 -6.97
CA ASP A 121 11.27 -18.38 -6.57
C ASP A 121 12.54 -17.64 -6.08
N PHE A 122 12.69 -16.36 -6.45
CA PHE A 122 13.79 -15.47 -6.06
C PHE A 122 13.23 -14.18 -5.46
N SER A 123 12.34 -14.35 -4.48
CA SER A 123 11.63 -13.25 -3.82
C SER A 123 12.56 -12.08 -3.47
N LYS A 124 12.20 -10.88 -3.94
CA LYS A 124 13.02 -9.68 -3.86
C LYS A 124 12.18 -8.43 -3.64
N ILE A 125 12.84 -7.40 -3.12
CA ILE A 125 12.29 -6.05 -2.94
C ILE A 125 13.10 -5.06 -3.76
N GLU A 126 12.42 -4.15 -4.44
CA GLU A 126 12.98 -3.15 -5.33
C GLU A 126 12.49 -1.76 -4.92
N LEU A 127 13.40 -0.79 -4.87
CA LEU A 127 13.07 0.63 -4.77
C LEU A 127 13.34 1.30 -6.12
N LEU A 128 12.28 1.87 -6.68
CA LEU A 128 12.33 2.63 -7.93
C LEU A 128 12.09 4.12 -7.64
N ILE A 129 12.87 4.98 -8.31
CA ILE A 129 12.67 6.43 -8.34
C ILE A 129 12.56 6.86 -9.81
N GLY A 130 11.41 7.40 -10.19
CA GLY A 130 11.02 7.49 -11.60
C GLY A 130 10.88 6.08 -12.21
N ASP A 131 11.49 5.87 -13.37
CA ASP A 131 11.53 4.58 -14.05
C ASP A 131 12.80 3.76 -13.76
N ASN A 132 13.70 4.29 -12.91
CA ASN A 132 15.00 3.69 -12.63
C ASN A 132 14.96 2.86 -11.34
N LEU A 133 15.39 1.59 -11.45
CA LEU A 133 15.69 0.75 -10.30
C LEU A 133 16.95 1.30 -9.61
N LEU A 134 16.83 1.62 -8.32
CA LEU A 134 17.90 2.25 -7.55
C LEU A 134 18.51 1.28 -6.54
N ILE A 135 17.67 0.51 -5.83
CA ILE A 135 18.10 -0.42 -4.78
C ILE A 135 17.31 -1.71 -4.89
N GLN A 136 17.98 -2.85 -4.72
CA GLN A 136 17.38 -4.17 -4.66
C GLN A 136 17.84 -4.92 -3.39
N GLY A 137 16.92 -5.61 -2.73
CA GLY A 137 17.18 -6.50 -1.60
C GLY A 137 16.56 -7.88 -1.81
N ALA A 138 17.09 -8.89 -1.12
CA ALA A 138 16.50 -10.23 -1.07
C ALA A 138 15.48 -10.34 0.07
N LEU A 139 14.38 -11.07 -0.16
CA LEU A 139 13.29 -11.26 0.81
C LEU A 139 13.29 -12.64 1.49
#